data_AF-A0A1Y5GG72-F1
#
_entry.id   AF-A0A1Y5GG72-F1
#
_cell.length_a   1.000
_cell.length_b   1.000
_cell.length_c   1.000
_cell.angle_alpha   90.00
_cell.angle_beta   90.00
_cell.angle_gamma   90.00
#
_symmetry.space_group_name_H-M   'P 1'
#
loop_
_entity.id
_entity.type
_entity.pdbx_description
1 polymer ?
#
loop_
_entity_poly.entity_id
_entity_poly.type
_entity_poly.pdbx_seq_one_letter_code
_entity_poly.pdbx_strand_id
1 'polypeptide(L)' 'MSDFNSTHNRAVWFDIPVANLERAVKFYASVLAIKVDVIDEGGFTFAVLEHGEGKVLHSETDT' A
#
# COMPACT_ATOMS: atom_id res chain seq x y z
N MET A 1 19.43 -7.21 -1.55
CA MET A 1 18.56 -8.18 -0.84
C MET A 1 17.10 -7.80 -1.10
N SER A 2 16.62 -7.91 -2.34
CA SER A 2 15.24 -7.56 -2.73
C SER A 2 14.25 -8.73 -2.53
N ASP A 3 14.74 -9.96 -2.66
CA ASP A 3 13.84 -11.11 -2.86
C ASP A 3 13.36 -11.74 -1.56
N PHE A 4 13.79 -11.25 -0.40
CA PHE A 4 13.42 -11.81 0.90
C PHE A 4 11.90 -11.78 1.14
N ASN A 5 11.26 -10.67 0.73
CA ASN A 5 9.81 -10.50 0.85
C ASN A 5 9.06 -11.44 -0.12
N SER A 6 9.52 -11.60 -1.36
CA SER A 6 8.87 -12.46 -2.37
C SER A 6 9.11 -13.96 -2.15
N THR A 7 10.24 -14.35 -1.56
CA THR A 7 10.60 -15.76 -1.34
C THR A 7 10.06 -16.33 -0.04
N HIS A 8 9.84 -15.51 0.99
CA HIS A 8 9.45 -15.99 2.32
C HIS A 8 8.05 -15.53 2.77
N ASN A 9 7.51 -14.41 2.26
CA ASN A 9 6.18 -13.95 2.64
C ASN A 9 5.13 -14.35 1.60
N ARG A 10 4.22 -15.24 2.01
CA ARG A 10 3.09 -15.68 1.17
C ARG A 10 2.10 -14.56 0.87
N ALA A 11 1.97 -13.61 1.80
CA ALA A 11 1.11 -12.44 1.68
C ALA A 11 1.98 -11.17 1.70
N VAL A 12 1.99 -10.46 0.58
CA VAL A 12 2.83 -9.27 0.35
C VAL A 12 2.03 -7.98 0.21
N TRP A 13 0.72 -8.10 -0.03
CA TRP A 13 -0.27 -7.03 -0.07
C TRP A 13 -1.64 -7.64 0.26
N PHE A 14 -2.43 -6.94 1.06
CA PHE A 14 -3.85 -7.17 1.27
C PHE A 14 -4.63 -5.85 1.27
N ASP A 15 -5.85 -5.87 0.74
CA ASP A 15 -6.77 -4.74 0.84
C ASP A 15 -7.57 -4.82 2.13
N ILE A 16 -7.69 -3.69 2.83
CA ILE A 16 -8.47 -3.58 4.05
C ILE A 16 -9.69 -2.69 3.77
N PRO A 17 -10.91 -3.24 3.73
CA PRO A 17 -12.10 -2.41 3.59
C PRO A 17 -12.28 -1.57 4.85
N VAL A 18 -12.53 -0.27 4.66
CA VAL A 18 -12.73 0.67 5.76
C VAL A 18 -14.03 1.44 5.56
N ALA A 19 -14.76 1.65 6.65
CA ALA A 19 -16.00 2.44 6.61
C ALA A 19 -15.74 3.95 6.41
N ASN A 20 -14.55 4.43 6.74
CA ASN A 20 -14.14 5.83 6.56
C ASN A 20 -12.63 5.88 6.27
N LEU A 21 -12.28 6.33 5.06
CA LEU A 21 -10.91 6.35 4.58
C LEU A 21 -10.04 7.36 5.32
N GLU A 22 -10.53 8.58 5.56
CA GLU A 22 -9.78 9.62 6.27
C GLU A 22 -9.39 9.20 7.70
N ARG A 23 -10.32 8.53 8.41
CA ARG A 23 -10.06 7.99 9.74
C ARG A 23 -8.97 6.92 9.67
N ALA A 24 -9.04 6.03 8.68
CA ALA A 24 -8.06 4.97 8.50
C ALA A 24 -6.66 5.53 8.20
N VAL A 25 -6.57 6.52 7.29
CA VAL A 25 -5.33 7.22 6.96
C VAL A 25 -4.68 7.81 8.21
N LYS A 26 -5.44 8.58 9.01
CA LYS A 26 -4.93 9.17 10.26
C LYS A 26 -4.47 8.11 11.24
N PHE A 27 -5.23 7.03 11.39
CA PHE A 27 -4.90 5.93 12.29
C PHE A 27 -3.59 5.24 11.89
N TYR A 28 -3.49 4.78 10.63
CA TYR A 28 -2.31 4.06 10.16
C TYR A 28 -1.07 4.95 10.11
N ALA A 29 -1.20 6.20 9.67
CA ALA A 29 -0.09 7.16 9.70
C ALA A 29 0.44 7.37 11.14
N SER A 30 -0.47 7.45 12.12
CA SER A 30 -0.10 7.70 13.52
C SER A 30 0.50 6.47 14.19
N VAL A 31 -0.06 5.27 13.94
CA VAL A 31 0.37 4.02 14.59
C VAL A 31 1.68 3.51 13.99
N LEU A 32 1.84 3.60 12.68
CA LEU A 32 3.00 3.06 11.97
C LEU A 32 4.11 4.10 11.78
N ALA A 33 3.85 5.38 12.07
CA ALA A 33 4.78 6.49 11.87
C ALA A 33 5.36 6.57 10.45
N ILE A 34 4.52 6.24 9.45
CA ILE A 34 4.83 6.30 8.01
C ILE A 34 3.86 7.23 7.30
N LYS A 35 4.23 7.68 6.10
CA LYS A 35 3.30 8.41 5.25
C LYS A 35 2.22 7.47 4.71
N VAL A 36 1.02 8.03 4.51
CA VAL A 36 -0.09 7.32 3.85
C VAL A 36 -0.61 8.24 2.76
N ASP A 37 -0.55 7.77 1.52
CA ASP A 37 -0.94 8.53 0.34
C ASP A 37 -2.35 8.15 -0.08
N VAL A 38 -3.23 9.15 -0.26
CA VAL A 38 -4.59 8.95 -0.76
C VAL A 38 -4.58 9.14 -2.27
N ILE A 39 -5.08 8.15 -2.99
CA ILE A 39 -5.18 8.12 -4.45
C ILE A 39 -6.66 8.13 -4.80
N ASP A 40 -7.05 9.03 -5.69
CA ASP A 40 -8.40 9.15 -6.23
C ASP A 40 -8.34 8.98 -7.75
N GLU A 41 -8.76 7.81 -8.23
CA GLU A 41 -8.69 7.44 -9.64
C GLU A 41 -9.99 6.77 -10.08
N GLY A 42 -10.57 7.24 -11.20
CA GLY A 42 -11.71 6.56 -11.83
C GLY A 42 -12.98 6.47 -10.99
N GLY A 43 -13.17 7.36 -9.99
CA GLY A 43 -14.32 7.32 -9.07
C GLY A 43 -14.14 6.34 -7.91
N PHE A 44 -12.93 5.81 -7.70
CA PHE A 44 -12.57 4.98 -6.56
C PHE A 44 -11.43 5.63 -5.79
N THR A 45 -11.63 5.81 -4.49
CA THR A 45 -10.64 6.41 -3.60
C THR A 45 -10.08 5.35 -2.66
N PHE A 46 -8.77 5.25 -2.60
CA PHE A 46 -8.06 4.33 -1.71
C PHE A 46 -6.81 4.99 -1.13
N ALA A 47 -6.22 4.35 -0.13
CA ALA A 47 -5.02 4.84 0.53
C ALA A 47 -3.93 3.77 0.49
N VAL A 48 -2.70 4.19 0.18
CA VAL A 48 -1.52 3.34 0.12
C VAL A 48 -0.58 3.74 1.24
N LEU A 49 -0.20 2.74 2.04
CA LEU A 49 0.83 2.91 3.06
C LEU A 49 2.19 3.07 2.36
N GLU A 50 3.01 4.03 2.82
CA GLU A 50 4.35 4.20 2.29
C GLU A 50 5.14 2.90 2.42
N HIS A 51 5.59 2.40 1.28
CA HIS A 51 6.37 1.18 1.17
C HIS A 51 7.68 1.53 0.47
N GLY A 52 8.81 1.24 1.13
CA GLY A 52 10.16 1.44 0.59
C GLY A 52 10.48 0.51 -0.60
N GLU A 53 11.76 0.15 -0.81
CA GLU A 53 12.21 -0.69 -1.94
C GLU A 53 11.58 -2.10 -2.02
N GLY A 54 10.79 -2.52 -1.04
CA GLY A 54 9.99 -3.77 -1.08
C GLY A 54 8.73 -3.68 -1.95
N LYS A 55 8.80 -3.00 -3.10
CA LYS A 55 7.67 -2.88 -4.05
C LYS A 55 7.45 -4.20 -4.78
N VAL A 56 6.20 -4.65 -4.85
CA VAL A 56 5.76 -5.74 -5.75
C VAL A 56 5.23 -5.23 -7.09
N LEU A 57 5.12 -3.90 -7.26
CA LEU A 57 4.70 -3.30 -8.54
C LEU A 57 5.89 -3.30 -9.52
N HIS A 58 6.09 -4.44 -10.19
CA HIS A 58 6.59 -4.41 -11.56
C HIS A 58 5.43 -3.87 -12.40
N SER A 59 5.46 -2.58 -12.75
CA SER A 59 4.71 -2.13 -13.91
C SER A 59 5.40 -2.77 -15.12
N GLU A 60 4.91 -3.94 -15.54
CA GLU A 60 4.99 -4.33 -16.94
C GLU A 60 4.27 -3.25 -17.74
N THR A 61 4.99 -2.18 -18.06
CA THR A 61 4.71 -1.41 -19.26
C THR A 61 5.31 -2.22 -20.40
N ASP A 62 4.61 -3.30 -20.76
CA ASP A 62 4.90 -4.08 -21.95
C ASP A 62 4.47 -3.19 -23.13
N THR A 63 5.44 -2.66 -23.86
CA THR A 63 5.28 -2.04 -25.18
C THR A 63 6.51 -2.33 -26.01
#